data_AF-A0A536KY96-F1
#
_entry.id   AF-A0A536KY96-F1
#
_cell.length_a   1.000
_cell.length_b   1.000
_cell.length_c   1.000
_cell.angle_alpha   90.00
_cell.angle_beta   90.00
_cell.angle_gamma   90.00
#
_symmetry.space_group_name_H-M   'P 1'
#
loop_
_entity.id
_entity.type
_entity.pdbx_description
1 polymer ?
#
loop_
_entity_poly.entity_id
_entity_poly.type
_entity_poly.pdbx_seq_one_letter_code
_entity_poly.pdbx_strand_id
1 'polypeptide(L)'
;MAALPAAIWEALRMAFFMFWEVLWPLALGFLISALVQSVVPRESVARVLGRDGLRGATFATLLGAASSSCSYAAVAVARSLFRKGATFANAILFEFASTNLVFELGLVLLVLLGWQFLAAEVAGGLLMVAVLAVLFKYTLRARLVDEARRQAEKGIAGRMEGHAAMQHAMRDRLTAVSHFFYMDVASVAQDLVLGFLIAGALAAWVPNDFWRSLFVAGNPSVAQVWGPLIGPVIAMLSFVCSVGNIPLAAVLWNGGISFGGVISFIFADLLILPILDIYRRYYGGRMSLYLLGTSYVAMVLAGLVIGGLFQLLGLVPSHHAVEALQAPPSWNYTTFLDLAALALCAVLGWRFFSTGGMAMLRAMEGAPAPEHEMVHDHDDHHHHHH
;
A
#
# COMPACT_ATOMS: atom_id res chain seq x y z
N MET A 1 -28.60 -28.01 7.57
CA MET A 1 -27.45 -28.15 6.64
C MET A 1 -27.61 -27.34 5.34
N ALA A 2 -28.81 -26.90 4.93
CA ALA A 2 -29.01 -26.04 3.75
C ALA A 2 -28.61 -24.55 3.94
N ALA A 3 -28.28 -24.11 5.16
CA ALA A 3 -27.95 -22.71 5.46
C ALA A 3 -26.49 -22.31 5.15
N LEU A 4 -25.55 -23.26 5.27
CA LEU A 4 -24.12 -23.03 5.00
C LEU A 4 -23.84 -22.69 3.52
N PRO A 5 -24.41 -23.42 2.53
CA PRO A 5 -24.22 -23.06 1.13
C PRO A 5 -24.77 -21.67 0.79
N ALA A 6 -25.91 -21.30 1.37
CA ALA A 6 -26.53 -19.99 1.15
C ALA A 6 -25.68 -18.85 1.73
N ALA A 7 -25.17 -19.02 2.95
CA ALA A 7 -24.33 -18.02 3.60
C ALA A 7 -22.97 -17.82 2.89
N ILE A 8 -22.36 -18.90 2.39
CA ILE A 8 -21.13 -18.82 1.59
C ILE A 8 -21.41 -18.14 0.25
N TRP A 9 -22.52 -18.49 -0.40
CA TRP A 9 -22.93 -17.87 -1.65
C TRP A 9 -23.15 -16.37 -1.50
N GLU A 10 -23.78 -15.95 -0.40
CA GLU A 10 -24.02 -14.54 -0.12
C GLU A 10 -22.71 -13.76 0.11
N ALA A 11 -21.77 -14.32 0.87
CA ALA A 11 -20.45 -13.72 1.07
C ALA A 11 -19.67 -13.56 -0.25
N LEU A 12 -19.66 -14.60 -1.09
CA LEU A 12 -19.02 -14.56 -2.41
C LEU A 12 -19.71 -13.55 -3.35
N ARG A 13 -21.04 -13.47 -3.30
CA ARG A 13 -21.81 -12.48 -4.06
C ARG A 13 -21.46 -11.06 -3.64
N MET A 14 -21.39 -10.78 -2.34
CA MET A 14 -20.98 -9.47 -1.84
C MET A 14 -19.54 -9.13 -2.24
N ALA A 15 -18.61 -10.08 -2.10
CA ALA A 15 -17.23 -9.91 -2.55
C ALA A 15 -17.15 -9.55 -4.04
N PHE A 16 -17.95 -10.23 -4.87
CA PHE A 16 -18.03 -9.95 -6.30
C PHE A 16 -18.62 -8.58 -6.62
N PHE A 17 -19.68 -8.14 -5.92
CA PHE A 17 -20.27 -6.82 -6.11
C PHE A 17 -19.28 -5.71 -5.75
N MET A 18 -18.57 -5.87 -4.64
CA MET A 18 -17.52 -4.94 -4.23
C MET A 18 -16.37 -4.90 -5.25
N PHE A 19 -15.95 -6.06 -5.76
CA PHE A 19 -14.92 -6.13 -6.78
C PHE A 19 -15.35 -5.44 -8.08
N TRP A 20 -16.60 -5.66 -8.52
CA TRP A 20 -17.15 -5.05 -9.72
C TRP A 20 -17.16 -3.53 -9.62
N GLU A 21 -17.67 -2.98 -8.52
CA GLU A 21 -17.76 -1.52 -8.32
C GLU A 21 -16.37 -0.83 -8.30
N VAL A 22 -15.33 -1.58 -7.98
CA VAL A 22 -13.97 -1.09 -7.75
C VAL A 22 -13.00 -1.50 -8.87
N LEU A 23 -13.45 -2.25 -9.88
CA LEU A 23 -12.59 -2.75 -10.93
C LEU A 23 -12.01 -1.63 -11.81
N TRP A 24 -12.86 -0.79 -12.40
CA TRP A 24 -12.37 0.31 -13.26
C TRP A 24 -11.52 1.35 -12.51
N PRO A 25 -11.84 1.79 -11.26
CA PRO A 25 -10.98 2.72 -10.52
C PRO A 25 -9.61 2.11 -10.24
N LEU A 26 -9.55 0.81 -9.88
CA LEU A 26 -8.28 0.12 -9.67
C LEU A 26 -7.45 0.04 -10.94
N ALA A 27 -8.04 -0.41 -12.04
CA ALA A 27 -7.34 -0.50 -13.31
C ALA A 27 -6.82 0.87 -13.76
N LEU A 28 -7.61 1.94 -13.59
CA LEU A 28 -7.16 3.30 -13.91
C LEU A 28 -6.05 3.76 -12.97
N GLY A 29 -6.15 3.46 -11.68
CA GLY A 29 -5.11 3.71 -10.69
C GLY A 29 -3.78 3.07 -11.09
N PHE A 30 -3.76 1.75 -11.28
CA PHE A 30 -2.57 1.00 -11.70
C PHE A 30 -1.99 1.50 -13.02
N LEU A 31 -2.84 1.93 -13.96
CA LEU A 31 -2.37 2.54 -15.20
C LEU A 31 -1.65 3.86 -14.93
N ILE A 32 -2.22 4.74 -14.10
CA ILE A 32 -1.59 6.02 -13.75
C ILE A 32 -0.27 5.78 -13.01
N SER A 33 -0.25 4.85 -12.05
CA SER A 33 0.97 4.45 -11.35
C SER A 33 2.04 3.95 -12.32
N ALA A 34 1.70 3.03 -13.22
CA ALA A 34 2.62 2.49 -14.22
C ALA A 34 3.15 3.58 -15.18
N LEU A 35 2.32 4.54 -15.56
CA LEU A 35 2.73 5.69 -16.36
C LEU A 35 3.75 6.56 -15.62
N VAL A 36 3.48 6.89 -14.36
CA VAL A 36 4.41 7.70 -13.54
C VAL A 36 5.73 6.95 -13.33
N GLN A 37 5.67 5.67 -12.99
CA GLN A 37 6.86 4.83 -12.80
C GLN A 37 7.69 4.67 -14.09
N SER A 38 7.07 4.72 -15.27
CA SER A 38 7.77 4.71 -16.56
C SER A 38 8.52 6.00 -16.87
N VAL A 39 8.20 7.11 -16.18
CA VAL A 39 8.77 8.44 -16.43
C VAL A 39 9.76 8.87 -15.34
N VAL A 40 9.60 8.38 -14.09
CA VAL A 40 10.39 8.82 -12.93
C VAL A 40 11.59 7.88 -12.68
N PRO A 41 12.85 8.30 -12.90
CA PRO A 41 14.02 7.47 -12.63
C PRO A 41 14.30 7.37 -11.12
N ARG A 42 14.28 6.16 -10.53
CA ARG A 42 14.46 5.96 -9.08
C ARG A 42 15.91 6.17 -8.59
N GLU A 43 16.90 6.29 -9.47
CA GLU A 43 18.31 6.48 -9.09
C GLU A 43 18.65 7.88 -8.60
N SER A 44 17.90 8.89 -9.02
CA SER A 44 18.06 10.28 -8.56
C SER A 44 17.59 10.47 -7.10
N VAL A 45 16.87 9.50 -6.55
CA VAL A 45 16.19 9.57 -5.24
C VAL A 45 17.17 9.37 -4.09
N ALA A 46 18.04 8.35 -4.14
CA ALA A 46 18.92 7.98 -3.03
C ALA A 46 19.88 9.12 -2.61
N ARG A 47 20.37 9.92 -3.57
CA ARG A 47 21.30 11.02 -3.31
C ARG A 47 20.63 12.22 -2.60
N VAL A 48 19.33 12.40 -2.80
CA VAL A 48 18.54 13.49 -2.18
C VAL A 48 18.09 13.09 -0.77
N LEU A 49 17.82 11.81 -0.53
CA LEU A 49 17.36 11.29 0.77
C LEU A 49 18.46 11.05 1.82
N GLY A 50 19.74 11.20 1.46
CA GLY A 50 20.87 11.03 2.40
C GLY A 50 21.09 12.17 3.39
N ARG A 51 20.31 13.27 3.31
CA ARG A 51 20.43 14.42 4.23
C ARG A 51 19.32 14.41 5.27
N ASP A 52 19.71 14.45 6.55
CA ASP A 52 18.78 14.65 7.66
C ASP A 52 18.29 16.11 7.69
N GLY A 53 16.96 16.29 7.74
CA GLY A 53 16.32 17.60 7.86
C GLY A 53 15.00 17.70 7.11
N LEU A 54 14.34 18.86 7.24
CA LEU A 54 13.02 19.11 6.66
C LEU A 54 13.00 18.89 5.13
N ARG A 55 14.06 19.32 4.43
CA ARG A 55 14.19 19.10 2.98
C ARG A 55 14.20 17.61 2.64
N GLY A 56 14.96 16.80 3.36
CA GLY A 56 15.04 15.35 3.14
C GLY A 56 13.68 14.68 3.35
N ALA A 57 12.99 15.04 4.44
CA ALA A 57 11.64 14.55 4.72
C ALA A 57 10.64 14.95 3.62
N THR A 58 10.62 16.22 3.20
CA THR A 58 9.73 16.69 2.13
C THR A 58 9.98 15.96 0.81
N PHE A 59 11.25 15.78 0.41
CA PHE A 59 11.57 15.03 -0.80
C PHE A 59 11.22 13.54 -0.68
N ALA A 60 11.45 12.92 0.49
CA ALA A 60 11.03 11.56 0.75
C ALA A 60 9.51 11.39 0.58
N THR A 61 8.71 12.29 1.17
CA THR A 61 7.25 12.28 1.04
C THR A 61 6.79 12.47 -0.41
N LEU A 62 7.31 13.48 -1.11
CA LEU A 62 6.90 13.77 -2.48
C LEU A 62 7.29 12.64 -3.45
N LEU A 63 8.50 12.10 -3.31
CA LEU A 63 8.96 10.99 -4.13
C LEU A 63 8.21 9.71 -3.78
N GLY A 64 7.87 9.49 -2.51
CA GLY A 64 7.04 8.37 -2.08
C GLY A 64 5.67 8.44 -2.74
N ALA A 65 4.95 9.55 -2.56
CA ALA A 65 3.64 9.78 -3.16
C ALA A 65 3.65 9.62 -4.70
N ALA A 66 4.68 10.14 -5.36
CA ALA A 66 4.84 9.98 -6.82
C ALA A 66 5.18 8.53 -7.22
N SER A 67 5.92 7.81 -6.39
CA SER A 67 6.40 6.46 -6.68
C SER A 67 5.32 5.39 -6.60
N SER A 68 4.17 5.68 -5.96
CA SER A 68 2.97 4.85 -5.85
C SER A 68 3.26 3.34 -5.90
N SER A 69 3.59 2.75 -4.75
CA SER A 69 4.01 1.35 -4.68
C SER A 69 3.15 0.60 -3.68
N CYS A 70 2.86 -0.67 -3.94
CA CYS A 70 2.17 -1.50 -2.97
C CYS A 70 2.99 -1.64 -1.67
N SER A 71 2.34 -2.00 -0.56
CA SER A 71 2.97 -2.06 0.77
C SER A 71 4.23 -2.96 0.78
N TYR A 72 4.22 -4.09 0.08
CA TYR A 72 5.40 -4.97 -0.04
C TYR A 72 6.54 -4.37 -0.88
N ALA A 73 6.23 -3.79 -2.04
CA ALA A 73 7.21 -3.13 -2.88
C ALA A 73 7.81 -1.90 -2.20
N ALA A 74 6.98 -1.12 -1.49
CA ALA A 74 7.40 0.04 -0.73
C ALA A 74 8.45 -0.33 0.33
N VAL A 75 8.20 -1.38 1.13
CA VAL A 75 9.14 -1.86 2.16
C VAL A 75 10.46 -2.34 1.55
N ALA A 76 10.42 -3.04 0.41
CA ALA A 76 11.62 -3.48 -0.30
C ALA A 76 12.43 -2.29 -0.84
N VAL A 77 11.76 -1.29 -1.44
CA VAL A 77 12.39 -0.07 -1.94
C VAL A 77 12.97 0.76 -0.81
N ALA A 78 12.27 0.89 0.32
CA ALA A 78 12.74 1.59 1.51
C ALA A 78 14.03 0.96 2.05
N ARG A 79 14.08 -0.38 2.16
CA ARG A 79 15.30 -1.10 2.54
C ARG A 79 16.45 -0.81 1.56
N SER A 80 16.17 -0.86 0.25
CA SER A 80 17.17 -0.57 -0.79
C SER A 80 17.71 0.86 -0.69
N LEU A 81 16.83 1.85 -0.49
CA LEU A 81 17.22 3.24 -0.27
C LEU A 81 18.10 3.40 0.97
N PHE A 82 17.73 2.74 2.08
CA PHE A 82 18.49 2.77 3.33
C PHE A 82 19.89 2.15 3.17
N ARG A 83 20.00 1.02 2.46
CA ARG A 83 21.28 0.37 2.10
C ARG A 83 22.13 1.26 1.18
N LYS A 84 21.52 2.00 0.25
CA LYS A 84 22.18 2.94 -0.67
C LYS A 84 22.54 4.30 -0.05
N GLY A 85 22.34 4.47 1.26
CA GLY A 85 22.80 5.65 2.00
C GLY A 85 21.72 6.69 2.32
N ALA A 86 20.43 6.43 2.03
CA ALA A 86 19.36 7.24 2.59
C ALA A 86 19.35 7.13 4.12
N THR A 87 18.89 8.19 4.80
CA THR A 87 18.71 8.11 6.25
C THR A 87 17.52 7.21 6.56
N PHE A 88 17.55 6.51 7.69
CA PHE A 88 16.48 5.57 8.03
C PHE A 88 15.11 6.26 8.08
N ALA A 89 15.05 7.44 8.70
CA ALA A 89 13.83 8.23 8.76
C ALA A 89 13.30 8.55 7.35
N ASN A 90 14.14 9.07 6.45
CA ASN A 90 13.70 9.40 5.09
C ASN A 90 13.26 8.15 4.30
N ALA A 91 13.90 7.00 4.49
CA ALA A 91 13.48 5.76 3.85
C ALA A 91 12.08 5.32 4.29
N ILE A 92 11.78 5.38 5.59
CA ILE A 92 10.45 5.03 6.11
C ILE A 92 9.41 6.10 5.77
N LEU A 93 9.75 7.39 5.79
CA LEU A 93 8.81 8.44 5.36
C LEU A 93 8.44 8.30 3.88
N PHE A 94 9.41 7.95 3.03
CA PHE A 94 9.16 7.59 1.63
C PHE A 94 8.23 6.39 1.54
N GLU A 95 8.46 5.34 2.33
CA GLU A 95 7.65 4.13 2.37
C GLU A 95 6.18 4.43 2.68
N PHE A 96 5.92 5.12 3.79
CA PHE A 96 4.57 5.46 4.24
C PHE A 96 3.85 6.39 3.26
N ALA A 97 4.57 7.36 2.68
CA ALA A 97 4.02 8.23 1.66
C ALA A 97 3.70 7.47 0.37
N SER A 98 4.51 6.46 0.03
CA SER A 98 4.34 5.65 -1.18
C SER A 98 3.15 4.70 -1.14
N THR A 99 2.61 4.40 0.03
CA THR A 99 1.42 3.55 0.19
C THR A 99 0.15 4.36 0.51
N ASN A 100 0.27 5.45 1.28
CA ASN A 100 -0.89 6.20 1.80
C ASN A 100 -1.24 7.46 1.00
N LEU A 101 -0.39 7.93 0.09
CA LEU A 101 -0.67 9.08 -0.78
C LEU A 101 -0.82 8.67 -2.26
N VAL A 102 -1.24 7.42 -2.46
CA VAL A 102 -1.38 6.77 -3.76
C VAL A 102 -2.63 7.26 -4.48
N PHE A 103 -2.49 7.56 -5.77
CA PHE A 103 -3.61 7.99 -6.62
C PHE A 103 -4.70 6.92 -6.74
N GLU A 104 -4.32 5.64 -6.77
CA GLU A 104 -5.24 4.49 -6.88
C GLU A 104 -6.20 4.44 -5.69
N LEU A 105 -5.66 4.47 -4.47
CA LEU A 105 -6.40 4.53 -3.21
C LEU A 105 -7.34 5.74 -3.18
N GLY A 106 -6.83 6.91 -3.58
CA GLY A 106 -7.62 8.13 -3.64
C GLY A 106 -8.82 8.03 -4.60
N LEU A 107 -8.63 7.44 -5.78
CA LEU A 107 -9.71 7.27 -6.76
C LEU A 107 -10.77 6.27 -6.26
N VAL A 108 -10.35 5.16 -5.66
CA VAL A 108 -11.28 4.18 -5.08
C VAL A 108 -12.07 4.81 -3.93
N LEU A 109 -11.42 5.55 -3.03
CA LEU A 109 -12.10 6.27 -1.95
C LEU A 109 -13.09 7.31 -2.49
N LEU A 110 -12.71 8.06 -3.52
CA LEU A 110 -13.57 9.05 -4.15
C LEU A 110 -14.86 8.44 -4.70
N VAL A 111 -14.75 7.28 -5.34
CA VAL A 111 -15.89 6.56 -5.93
C VAL A 111 -16.76 5.93 -4.85
N LEU A 112 -16.16 5.26 -3.87
CA LEU A 112 -16.92 4.46 -2.89
C LEU A 112 -17.43 5.24 -1.68
N LEU A 113 -16.60 6.11 -1.11
CA LEU A 113 -16.88 6.81 0.14
C LEU A 113 -17.08 8.32 -0.06
N GLY A 114 -16.69 8.85 -1.21
CA GLY A 114 -16.88 10.25 -1.60
C GLY A 114 -15.64 11.12 -1.41
N TRP A 115 -15.74 12.37 -1.86
CA TRP A 115 -14.61 13.30 -1.88
C TRP A 115 -14.12 13.69 -0.48
N GLN A 116 -14.97 13.59 0.55
CA GLN A 116 -14.60 13.89 1.93
C GLN A 116 -13.56 12.90 2.44
N PHE A 117 -13.73 11.61 2.11
CA PHE A 117 -12.74 10.58 2.45
C PHE A 117 -11.46 10.75 1.64
N LEU A 118 -11.54 11.10 0.36
CA LEU A 118 -10.34 11.45 -0.42
C LEU A 118 -9.58 12.64 0.20
N ALA A 119 -10.28 13.71 0.58
CA ALA A 119 -9.66 14.88 1.20
C ALA A 119 -9.03 14.55 2.56
N ALA A 120 -9.73 13.75 3.37
CA ALA A 120 -9.24 13.27 4.65
C ALA A 120 -8.06 12.31 4.52
N GLU A 121 -8.03 11.47 3.48
CA GLU A 121 -6.92 10.58 3.14
C GLU A 121 -5.67 11.39 2.83
N VAL A 122 -5.77 12.37 1.90
CA VAL A 122 -4.62 13.20 1.52
C VAL A 122 -4.12 14.04 2.69
N ALA A 123 -5.03 14.71 3.41
CA ALA A 123 -4.67 15.53 4.57
C ALA A 123 -4.11 14.68 5.72
N GLY A 124 -4.73 13.53 5.99
CA GLY A 124 -4.36 12.59 7.04
C GLY A 124 -3.05 11.87 6.76
N GLY A 125 -2.80 11.47 5.51
CA GLY A 125 -1.55 10.85 5.10
C GLY A 125 -0.39 11.82 5.23
N LEU A 126 -0.57 13.08 4.80
CA LEU A 126 0.43 14.14 5.00
C LEU A 126 0.68 14.41 6.49
N LEU A 127 -0.39 14.48 7.28
CA LEU A 127 -0.29 14.68 8.72
C LEU A 127 0.40 13.49 9.40
N MET A 128 0.07 12.26 9.05
CA MET A 128 0.67 11.04 9.57
C MET A 128 2.18 11.03 9.30
N VAL A 129 2.59 11.33 8.07
CA VAL A 129 4.00 11.41 7.69
C VAL A 129 4.71 12.52 8.49
N ALA A 130 4.07 13.68 8.68
CA ALA A 130 4.62 14.75 9.52
C ALA A 130 4.77 14.33 10.99
N VAL A 131 3.76 13.68 11.56
CA VAL A 131 3.80 13.14 12.93
C VAL A 131 4.90 12.10 13.07
N LEU A 132 5.03 11.19 12.10
CA LEU A 132 6.08 10.17 12.08
C LEU A 132 7.47 10.79 12.01
N ALA A 133 7.67 11.82 11.18
CA ALA A 133 8.92 12.56 11.09
C ALA A 133 9.29 13.23 12.43
N VAL A 134 8.30 13.81 13.11
CA VAL A 134 8.47 14.40 14.45
C VAL A 134 8.81 13.33 15.49
N LEU A 135 8.07 12.21 15.51
CA LEU A 135 8.33 11.11 16.42
C LEU A 135 9.75 10.55 16.23
N PHE A 136 10.18 10.32 14.99
CA PHE A 136 11.53 9.86 14.71
C PHE A 136 12.59 10.88 15.14
N LYS A 137 12.38 12.17 14.87
CA LYS A 137 13.33 13.21 15.30
C LYS A 137 13.59 13.19 16.81
N TYR A 138 12.57 12.89 17.63
CA TYR A 138 12.70 12.92 19.09
C TYR A 138 12.96 11.55 19.74
N THR A 139 12.58 10.45 19.11
CA THR A 139 12.61 9.12 19.75
C THR A 139 13.55 8.12 19.06
N LEU A 140 13.93 8.35 17.79
CA LEU A 140 14.80 7.44 17.05
C LEU A 140 16.24 7.55 17.54
N ARG A 141 16.75 6.48 18.14
CA ARG A 141 18.11 6.44 18.71
C ARG A 141 19.10 5.94 17.67
N ALA A 142 20.28 6.56 17.60
CA ALA A 142 21.37 6.13 16.71
C ALA A 142 21.70 4.64 16.84
N ARG A 143 21.73 4.10 18.06
CA ARG A 143 21.98 2.67 18.32
C ARG A 143 20.97 1.74 17.64
N LEU A 144 19.69 2.14 17.53
CA LEU A 144 18.67 1.34 16.84
C LEU A 144 18.90 1.37 15.32
N VAL A 145 19.27 2.52 14.78
CA VAL A 145 19.57 2.70 13.36
C VAL A 145 20.82 1.92 12.95
N ASP A 146 21.87 1.92 13.79
CA ASP A 146 23.10 1.17 13.53
C ASP A 146 22.85 -0.34 13.49
N GLU A 147 22.06 -0.86 14.44
CA GLU A 147 21.65 -2.26 14.44
C GLU A 147 20.79 -2.59 13.21
N ALA A 148 19.83 -1.73 12.89
CA ALA A 148 19.00 -1.88 11.69
C ALA A 148 19.84 -1.88 10.40
N ARG A 149 20.88 -1.05 10.32
CA ARG A 149 21.81 -1.02 9.18
C ARG A 149 22.57 -2.34 9.07
N ARG A 150 23.15 -2.83 10.17
CA ARG A 150 23.85 -4.12 10.20
C ARG A 150 22.95 -5.29 9.81
N GLN A 151 21.68 -5.26 10.21
CA GLN A 151 20.70 -6.28 9.81
C GLN A 151 20.34 -6.15 8.32
N ALA A 152 20.10 -4.93 7.83
CA ALA A 152 19.69 -4.69 6.45
C ALA A 152 20.78 -5.08 5.44
N GLU A 153 22.05 -4.93 5.81
CA GLU A 153 23.23 -5.31 5.01
C GLU A 153 23.48 -6.82 4.97
N LYS A 154 22.90 -7.61 5.88
CA LYS A 154 22.90 -9.06 5.73
C LYS A 154 22.17 -9.36 4.42
N GLY A 155 22.80 -10.14 3.54
CA GLY A 155 22.27 -10.56 2.23
C GLY A 155 21.03 -11.46 2.30
N ILE A 156 20.16 -11.26 3.30
CA ILE A 156 18.86 -11.88 3.43
C ILE A 156 18.05 -11.46 2.21
N ALA A 157 17.71 -12.45 1.37
CA ALA A 157 16.88 -12.27 0.20
C ALA A 157 15.57 -11.59 0.62
N GLY A 158 15.36 -10.36 0.13
CA GLY A 158 14.10 -9.66 0.30
C GLY A 158 13.10 -10.10 -0.74
N ARG A 159 11.84 -10.28 -0.34
CA ARG A 159 10.73 -10.44 -1.30
C ARG A 159 10.61 -9.11 -2.07
N MET A 160 10.53 -9.16 -3.40
CA MET A 160 10.32 -7.99 -4.28
C MET A 160 11.51 -7.03 -4.48
N GLU A 161 12.75 -7.40 -4.12
CA GLU A 161 13.93 -6.52 -4.35
C GLU A 161 14.20 -6.21 -5.85
N GLY A 162 13.75 -7.10 -6.76
CA GLY A 162 13.85 -6.89 -8.21
C GLY A 162 13.11 -5.63 -8.74
N HIS A 163 12.11 -5.12 -8.01
CA HIS A 163 11.41 -3.87 -8.37
C HIS A 163 12.36 -2.66 -8.44
N ALA A 164 13.38 -2.62 -7.58
CA ALA A 164 14.31 -1.50 -7.51
C ALA A 164 15.42 -1.53 -8.58
N ALA A 165 15.66 -2.70 -9.21
CA ALA A 165 16.80 -2.92 -10.11
C ALA A 165 16.41 -2.90 -11.62
N MET A 166 15.12 -2.96 -11.93
CA MET A 166 14.63 -3.28 -13.28
C MET A 166 14.51 -2.08 -14.23
N GLN A 167 14.73 -0.86 -13.75
CA GLN A 167 14.35 0.36 -14.47
C GLN A 167 15.17 0.63 -15.75
N HIS A 168 16.21 -0.15 -16.04
CA HIS A 168 17.17 0.11 -17.13
C HIS A 168 17.01 -0.72 -18.41
N ALA A 169 16.02 -1.60 -18.53
CA ALA A 169 16.00 -2.58 -19.63
C ALA A 169 15.07 -2.27 -20.81
N MET A 170 14.12 -1.31 -20.72
CA MET A 170 13.12 -1.12 -21.78
C MET A 170 13.24 0.23 -22.51
N ARG A 171 13.60 0.16 -23.81
CA ARG A 171 13.59 1.32 -24.73
C ARG A 171 12.17 1.76 -25.13
N ASP A 172 11.20 0.84 -25.08
CA ASP A 172 9.81 1.13 -25.45
C ASP A 172 8.96 1.44 -24.21
N ARG A 173 8.45 2.67 -24.16
CA ARG A 173 7.59 3.19 -23.09
C ARG A 173 6.31 2.37 -22.91
N LEU A 174 5.69 1.89 -23.99
CA LEU A 174 4.48 1.07 -23.90
C LEU A 174 4.77 -0.30 -23.28
N THR A 175 5.95 -0.87 -23.55
CA THR A 175 6.40 -2.11 -22.90
C THR A 175 6.67 -1.87 -21.42
N ALA A 176 7.32 -0.76 -21.07
CA ALA A 176 7.57 -0.39 -19.67
C ALA A 176 6.26 -0.25 -18.88
N VAL A 177 5.28 0.50 -19.39
CA VAL A 177 3.97 0.68 -18.74
C VAL A 177 3.24 -0.65 -18.56
N SER A 178 3.21 -1.50 -19.60
CA SER A 178 2.59 -2.83 -19.54
C SER A 178 3.22 -3.72 -18.46
N HIS A 179 4.54 -3.69 -18.31
CA HIS A 179 5.24 -4.46 -17.27
C HIS A 179 5.00 -3.92 -15.87
N PHE A 180 5.12 -2.60 -15.65
CA PHE A 180 4.84 -2.00 -14.35
C PHE A 180 3.40 -2.28 -13.92
N PHE A 181 2.44 -2.13 -14.83
CA PHE A 181 1.03 -2.42 -14.57
C PHE A 181 0.82 -3.86 -14.07
N TYR A 182 1.33 -4.86 -14.80
CA TYR A 182 1.13 -6.26 -14.42
C TYR A 182 1.96 -6.69 -13.22
N MET A 183 3.12 -6.08 -12.97
CA MET A 183 3.89 -6.29 -11.75
C MET A 183 3.13 -5.78 -10.52
N ASP A 184 2.60 -4.56 -10.60
CA ASP A 184 1.83 -3.95 -9.51
C ASP A 184 0.58 -4.78 -9.22
N VAL A 185 -0.18 -5.15 -10.27
CA VAL A 185 -1.35 -6.02 -10.13
C VAL A 185 -0.98 -7.38 -9.53
N ALA A 186 0.07 -8.05 -10.03
CA ALA A 186 0.49 -9.35 -9.51
C ALA A 186 0.92 -9.28 -8.04
N SER A 187 1.55 -8.17 -7.64
CA SER A 187 2.03 -7.97 -6.26
C SER A 187 0.89 -7.85 -5.23
N VAL A 188 -0.27 -7.34 -5.64
CA VAL A 188 -1.42 -7.11 -4.74
C VAL A 188 -2.58 -8.07 -4.98
N ALA A 189 -2.57 -8.86 -6.05
CA ALA A 189 -3.71 -9.70 -6.44
C ALA A 189 -4.15 -10.65 -5.32
N GLN A 190 -3.21 -11.27 -4.61
CA GLN A 190 -3.54 -12.18 -3.50
C GLN A 190 -4.20 -11.44 -2.34
N ASP A 191 -3.66 -10.28 -1.95
CA ASP A 191 -4.23 -9.47 -0.87
C ASP A 191 -5.59 -8.89 -1.26
N LEU A 192 -5.75 -8.49 -2.52
CA LEU A 192 -7.00 -7.94 -3.04
C LEU A 192 -8.11 -8.99 -3.02
N VAL A 193 -7.82 -10.20 -3.50
CA VAL A 193 -8.75 -11.34 -3.43
C VAL A 193 -9.09 -11.64 -1.97
N LEU A 194 -8.09 -11.74 -1.09
CA LEU A 194 -8.32 -12.00 0.33
C LEU A 194 -9.17 -10.88 0.97
N GLY A 195 -8.90 -9.63 0.63
CA GLY A 195 -9.61 -8.45 1.11
C GLY A 195 -11.08 -8.45 0.74
N PHE A 196 -11.40 -8.68 -0.54
CA PHE A 196 -12.78 -8.78 -0.99
C PHE A 196 -13.51 -9.97 -0.35
N LEU A 197 -12.84 -11.11 -0.20
CA LEU A 197 -13.43 -12.28 0.44
C LEU A 197 -13.71 -12.04 1.94
N ILE A 198 -12.78 -11.43 2.67
CA ILE A 198 -12.96 -11.08 4.09
C ILE A 198 -14.05 -10.02 4.23
N ALA A 199 -14.03 -8.97 3.43
CA ALA A 199 -15.04 -7.92 3.46
C ALA A 199 -16.44 -8.46 3.13
N GLY A 200 -16.56 -9.31 2.10
CA GLY A 200 -17.82 -9.97 1.74
C GLY A 200 -18.32 -10.92 2.83
N ALA A 201 -17.42 -11.69 3.46
CA ALA A 201 -17.76 -12.55 4.60
C ALA A 201 -18.22 -11.75 5.82
N LEU A 202 -17.52 -10.66 6.17
CA LEU A 202 -17.90 -9.81 7.30
C LEU A 202 -19.21 -9.07 7.02
N ALA A 203 -19.42 -8.59 5.80
CA ALA A 203 -20.66 -7.94 5.39
C ALA A 203 -21.87 -8.89 5.43
N ALA A 204 -21.68 -10.16 5.04
CA ALA A 204 -22.75 -11.16 5.02
C ALA A 204 -23.02 -11.79 6.39
N TRP A 205 -21.97 -12.06 7.18
CA TRP A 205 -22.09 -12.89 8.38
C TRP A 205 -22.13 -12.11 9.69
N VAL A 206 -21.61 -10.88 9.73
CA VAL A 206 -21.53 -10.09 10.97
C VAL A 206 -22.64 -9.04 10.99
N PRO A 207 -23.63 -9.15 11.90
CA PRO A 207 -24.71 -8.18 12.01
C PRO A 207 -24.19 -6.78 12.39
N ASN A 208 -24.84 -5.74 11.88
CA ASN A 208 -24.49 -4.35 12.18
C ASN A 208 -24.55 -4.01 13.68
N ASP A 209 -25.37 -4.70 14.47
CA ASP A 209 -25.44 -4.50 15.93
C ASP A 209 -24.15 -4.91 16.65
N PHE A 210 -23.45 -5.94 16.16
CA PHE A 210 -22.13 -6.30 16.68
C PHE A 210 -21.16 -5.14 16.48
N TRP A 211 -21.08 -4.59 15.26
CA TRP A 211 -20.22 -3.46 14.95
C TRP A 211 -20.57 -2.21 15.76
N ARG A 212 -21.86 -1.89 15.88
CA ARG A 212 -22.33 -0.75 16.68
C ARG A 212 -21.94 -0.88 18.15
N SER A 213 -22.00 -2.08 18.70
CA SER A 213 -21.55 -2.36 20.07
C SER A 213 -20.03 -2.20 20.22
N LEU A 214 -19.26 -2.73 19.27
CA LEU A 214 -17.80 -2.66 19.25
C LEU A 214 -17.31 -1.21 19.12
N PHE A 215 -17.97 -0.40 18.30
CA PHE A 215 -17.60 0.99 18.05
C PHE A 215 -18.22 1.98 19.03
N VAL A 216 -18.99 1.50 20.01
CA VAL A 216 -19.67 2.34 21.00
C VAL A 216 -20.51 3.43 20.32
N ALA A 217 -21.18 3.06 19.22
CA ALA A 217 -21.87 4.01 18.34
C ALA A 217 -22.97 4.81 19.05
N GLY A 218 -23.48 4.31 20.19
CA GLY A 218 -24.45 5.00 21.03
C GLY A 218 -23.89 6.19 21.82
N ASN A 219 -22.56 6.36 21.92
CA ASN A 219 -21.94 7.49 22.61
C ASN A 219 -20.95 8.25 21.69
N PRO A 220 -21.40 9.33 21.04
CA PRO A 220 -20.63 10.01 19.99
C PRO A 220 -19.25 10.52 20.41
N SER A 221 -19.07 10.95 21.67
CA SER A 221 -17.78 11.45 22.15
C SER A 221 -16.78 10.33 22.39
N VAL A 222 -17.23 9.18 22.90
CA VAL A 222 -16.39 7.99 23.09
C VAL A 222 -16.04 7.37 21.75
N ALA A 223 -17.00 7.25 20.83
CA ALA A 223 -16.79 6.68 19.50
C ALA A 223 -15.73 7.44 18.67
N GLN A 224 -15.65 8.77 18.83
CA GLN A 224 -14.64 9.61 18.16
C GLN A 224 -13.20 9.29 18.59
N VAL A 225 -13.00 8.85 19.83
CA VAL A 225 -11.67 8.50 20.34
C VAL A 225 -11.39 7.02 20.17
N TRP A 226 -12.40 6.19 20.43
CA TRP A 226 -12.32 4.74 20.36
C TRP A 226 -12.11 4.24 18.93
N GLY A 227 -12.82 4.82 17.95
CA GLY A 227 -12.69 4.46 16.54
C GLY A 227 -11.25 4.54 16.03
N PRO A 228 -10.57 5.71 16.15
CA PRO A 228 -9.16 5.86 15.76
C PRO A 228 -8.19 4.90 16.46
N LEU A 229 -8.52 4.43 17.66
CA LEU A 229 -7.68 3.51 18.41
C LEU A 229 -7.87 2.06 17.94
N ILE A 230 -9.12 1.64 17.74
CA ILE A 230 -9.44 0.26 17.35
C ILE A 230 -9.27 0.02 15.84
N GLY A 231 -9.41 1.07 15.02
CA GLY A 231 -9.27 1.01 13.57
C GLY A 231 -7.98 0.33 13.12
N PRO A 232 -6.79 0.82 13.50
CA PRO A 232 -5.53 0.19 13.12
C PRO A 232 -5.42 -1.26 13.62
N VAL A 233 -6.00 -1.59 14.77
CA VAL A 233 -6.01 -2.96 15.29
C VAL A 233 -6.81 -3.90 14.40
N ILE A 234 -7.98 -3.45 13.93
CA ILE A 234 -8.80 -4.25 13.00
C ILE A 234 -8.07 -4.45 11.68
N ALA A 235 -7.38 -3.42 11.16
CA ALA A 235 -6.56 -3.53 9.95
C ALA A 235 -5.38 -4.51 10.12
N MET A 236 -4.69 -4.48 11.26
CA MET A 236 -3.62 -5.43 11.54
C MET A 236 -4.11 -6.89 11.52
N LEU A 237 -5.36 -7.11 11.95
CA LEU A 237 -6.00 -8.42 11.99
C LEU A 237 -6.66 -8.82 10.66
N SER A 238 -6.91 -7.88 9.75
CA SER A 238 -7.53 -8.17 8.45
C SER A 238 -6.54 -8.80 7.46
N PHE A 239 -5.23 -8.58 7.65
CA PHE A 239 -4.16 -9.04 6.76
C PHE A 239 -4.27 -8.53 5.32
N VAL A 240 -5.00 -7.45 5.10
CA VAL A 240 -5.24 -6.90 3.77
C VAL A 240 -4.38 -5.66 3.54
N CYS A 241 -3.94 -5.47 2.29
CA CYS A 241 -3.26 -4.26 1.84
C CYS A 241 -4.19 -3.03 1.85
N SER A 242 -3.62 -1.82 1.72
CA SER A 242 -4.37 -0.54 1.77
C SER A 242 -5.60 -0.54 0.85
N VAL A 243 -5.40 -0.97 -0.40
CA VAL A 243 -6.47 -1.04 -1.40
C VAL A 243 -7.56 -2.04 -1.03
N GLY A 244 -7.18 -3.25 -0.62
CA GLY A 244 -8.15 -4.27 -0.23
C GLY A 244 -8.83 -3.97 1.12
N ASN A 245 -8.30 -3.05 1.93
CA ASN A 245 -8.95 -2.58 3.14
C ASN A 245 -10.11 -1.63 2.84
N ILE A 246 -10.20 -0.97 1.68
CA ILE A 246 -11.28 0.00 1.41
C ILE A 246 -12.68 -0.64 1.42
N PRO A 247 -12.92 -1.81 0.80
CA PRO A 247 -14.21 -2.49 0.93
C PRO A 247 -14.54 -2.81 2.40
N LEU A 248 -13.55 -3.26 3.18
CA LEU A 248 -13.74 -3.50 4.61
C LEU A 248 -14.02 -2.20 5.38
N ALA A 249 -13.33 -1.11 5.06
CA ALA A 249 -13.57 0.22 5.61
C ALA A 249 -15.03 0.66 5.40
N ALA A 250 -15.60 0.39 4.22
CA ALA A 250 -17.00 0.68 3.93
C ALA A 250 -17.96 -0.17 4.78
N VAL A 251 -17.64 -1.45 5.01
CA VAL A 251 -18.41 -2.32 5.93
C VAL A 251 -18.35 -1.77 7.36
N LEU A 252 -17.18 -1.37 7.85
CA LEU A 252 -17.02 -0.82 9.20
C LEU A 252 -17.72 0.54 9.34
N TRP A 253 -17.69 1.36 8.30
CA TRP A 253 -18.42 2.64 8.22
C TRP A 253 -19.92 2.44 8.38
N ASN A 254 -20.51 1.49 7.65
CA ASN A 254 -21.90 1.06 7.86
C ASN A 254 -22.16 0.51 9.26
N GLY A 255 -21.16 -0.17 9.84
CA GLY A 255 -21.17 -0.66 11.21
C GLY A 255 -21.14 0.44 12.28
N GLY A 256 -20.90 1.70 11.89
CA GLY A 256 -20.91 2.86 12.79
C GLY A 256 -19.56 3.20 13.41
N ILE A 257 -18.45 2.79 12.81
CA ILE A 257 -17.13 3.30 13.20
C ILE A 257 -17.08 4.82 12.94
N SER A 258 -16.40 5.58 13.81
CA SER A 258 -16.26 7.02 13.62
C SER A 258 -15.41 7.36 12.38
N PHE A 259 -15.57 8.57 11.84
CA PHE A 259 -14.88 9.01 10.62
C PHE A 259 -13.36 8.92 10.76
N GLY A 260 -12.81 9.44 11.87
CA GLY A 260 -11.39 9.30 12.18
C GLY A 260 -10.96 7.84 12.36
N GLY A 261 -11.87 6.96 12.80
CA GLY A 261 -11.64 5.53 12.90
C GLY A 261 -11.42 4.87 11.55
N VAL A 262 -12.25 5.19 10.56
CA VAL A 262 -12.05 4.74 9.17
C VAL A 262 -10.70 5.20 8.64
N ILE A 263 -10.36 6.49 8.82
CA ILE A 263 -9.10 7.06 8.33
C ILE A 263 -7.89 6.36 8.97
N SER A 264 -7.90 6.16 10.29
CA SER A 264 -6.83 5.42 10.97
C SER A 264 -6.73 3.95 10.54
N PHE A 265 -7.86 3.33 10.20
CA PHE A 265 -7.94 1.95 9.71
C PHE A 265 -7.31 1.83 8.32
N ILE A 266 -7.61 2.76 7.41
CA ILE A 266 -7.04 2.78 6.04
C ILE A 266 -5.51 2.92 6.11
N PHE A 267 -5.01 3.80 6.99
CA PHE A 267 -3.57 4.04 7.12
C PHE A 267 -2.76 2.88 7.71
N ALA A 268 -3.42 1.87 8.28
CA ALA A 268 -2.77 0.79 9.02
C ALA A 268 -2.29 -0.38 8.15
N ASP A 269 -2.26 -0.20 6.83
CA ASP A 269 -1.83 -1.19 5.85
C ASP A 269 -0.38 -1.69 6.04
N LEU A 270 0.51 -0.82 6.52
CA LEU A 270 1.91 -1.15 6.83
C LEU A 270 2.13 -1.81 8.20
N LEU A 271 1.07 -2.01 8.99
CA LEU A 271 1.14 -2.68 10.30
C LEU A 271 0.64 -4.13 10.30
N ILE A 272 0.23 -4.67 9.14
CA ILE A 272 -0.18 -6.08 9.06
C ILE A 272 0.97 -7.03 9.43
N LEU A 273 0.64 -8.19 10.01
CA LEU A 273 1.68 -9.11 10.53
C LEU A 273 2.73 -9.55 9.48
N PRO A 274 2.37 -9.77 8.19
CA PRO A 274 3.37 -10.07 7.16
C PRO A 274 4.42 -8.97 7.00
N ILE A 275 3.99 -7.70 6.98
CA ILE A 275 4.91 -6.55 6.87
C ILE A 275 5.75 -6.40 8.14
N LEU A 276 5.16 -6.63 9.32
CA LEU A 276 5.91 -6.63 10.58
C LEU A 276 6.99 -7.73 10.62
N ASP A 277 6.73 -8.92 10.07
CA ASP A 277 7.75 -9.97 9.92
C ASP A 277 8.84 -9.55 8.93
N ILE A 278 8.48 -8.85 7.85
CA ILE A 278 9.46 -8.27 6.92
C ILE A 278 10.34 -7.22 7.63
N TYR A 279 9.77 -6.27 8.37
CA TYR A 279 10.55 -5.32 9.16
C TYR A 279 11.45 -6.02 10.19
N ARG A 280 10.95 -7.09 10.82
CA ARG A 280 11.72 -7.88 11.78
C ARG A 280 12.92 -8.55 11.09
N ARG A 281 12.75 -9.05 9.86
CA ARG A 281 13.83 -9.64 9.05
C ARG A 281 14.80 -8.60 8.52
N TYR A 282 14.31 -7.43 8.10
CA TYR A 282 15.12 -6.38 7.47
C TYR A 282 15.89 -5.53 8.47
N TYR A 283 15.27 -5.15 9.58
CA TYR A 283 15.80 -4.17 10.53
C TYR A 283 16.00 -4.74 11.95
N GLY A 284 15.61 -5.99 12.19
CA GLY A 284 15.66 -6.63 13.50
C GLY A 284 14.41 -6.38 14.35
N GLY A 285 14.18 -7.26 15.34
CA GLY A 285 12.94 -7.25 16.13
C GLY A 285 12.73 -6.00 16.99
N ARG A 286 13.80 -5.43 17.56
CA ARG A 286 13.69 -4.19 18.34
C ARG A 286 13.25 -3.01 17.47
N MET A 287 13.76 -2.94 16.24
CA MET A 287 13.40 -1.88 15.31
C MET A 287 11.99 -2.08 14.74
N SER A 288 11.60 -3.31 14.44
CA SER A 288 10.22 -3.65 14.04
C SER A 288 9.20 -3.26 15.11
N LEU A 289 9.45 -3.56 16.38
CA LEU A 289 8.56 -3.14 17.50
C LEU A 289 8.52 -1.62 17.67
N TYR A 290 9.65 -0.95 17.46
CA TYR A 290 9.70 0.51 17.48
C TYR A 290 8.84 1.11 16.35
N LEU A 291 8.99 0.62 15.11
CA LEU A 291 8.18 1.02 13.96
C LEU A 291 6.69 0.78 14.22
N LEU A 292 6.32 -0.40 14.73
CA LEU A 292 4.94 -0.72 15.11
C LEU A 292 4.38 0.34 16.06
N GLY A 293 5.09 0.64 17.15
CA GLY A 293 4.63 1.61 18.14
C GLY A 293 4.52 3.03 17.58
N THR A 294 5.56 3.52 16.89
CA THR A 294 5.55 4.89 16.36
C THR A 294 4.54 5.09 15.25
N SER A 295 4.41 4.11 14.35
CA SER A 295 3.49 4.20 13.22
C SER A 295 2.04 4.05 13.70
N TYR A 296 1.76 3.16 14.66
CA TYR A 296 0.44 3.07 15.29
C TYR A 296 0.04 4.40 15.92
N VAL A 297 0.93 5.01 16.71
CA VAL A 297 0.67 6.33 17.31
C VAL A 297 0.43 7.39 16.23
N ALA A 298 1.22 7.41 15.15
CA ALA A 298 1.05 8.36 14.06
C ALA A 298 -0.31 8.21 13.36
N MET A 299 -0.76 6.98 13.11
CA MET A 299 -2.07 6.70 12.49
C MET A 299 -3.24 7.10 13.39
N VAL A 300 -3.17 6.75 14.68
CA VAL A 300 -4.19 7.11 15.67
C VAL A 300 -4.30 8.64 15.78
N LEU A 301 -3.16 9.34 15.89
CA LEU A 301 -3.14 10.79 15.97
C LEU A 301 -3.65 11.45 14.68
N ALA A 302 -3.28 10.93 13.51
CA ALA A 302 -3.80 11.42 12.24
C ALA A 302 -5.33 11.25 12.15
N GLY A 303 -5.85 10.06 12.51
CA GLY A 303 -7.28 9.79 12.54
C GLY A 303 -8.03 10.68 13.53
N LEU A 304 -7.50 10.89 14.74
CA LEU A 304 -8.10 11.77 15.74
C LEU A 304 -8.14 13.23 15.28
N VAL A 305 -7.03 13.75 14.77
CA VAL A 305 -6.92 15.16 14.35
C VAL A 305 -7.78 15.42 13.12
N ILE A 306 -7.70 14.58 12.10
CA ILE A 306 -8.51 14.73 10.88
C ILE A 306 -9.99 14.51 11.19
N GLY A 307 -10.31 13.49 11.99
CA GLY A 307 -11.68 13.23 12.44
C GLY A 307 -12.29 14.43 13.17
N GLY A 308 -11.57 14.97 14.15
CA GLY A 308 -11.99 16.16 14.88
C GLY A 308 -12.10 17.40 13.98
N LEU A 309 -11.14 17.62 13.07
CA LEU A 309 -11.15 18.75 12.15
C LEU A 309 -12.35 18.70 11.19
N PHE A 310 -12.61 17.54 10.58
CA PHE A 310 -13.75 17.38 9.66
C PHE A 310 -15.08 17.52 10.39
N GLN A 311 -15.17 17.05 11.63
CA GLN A 311 -16.35 17.22 12.45
C GLN A 311 -16.60 18.69 12.81
N LEU A 312 -15.55 19.42 13.19
CA LEU A 312 -15.63 20.86 13.47
C LEU A 312 -16.05 21.66 12.23
N LEU A 313 -15.58 21.27 11.05
CA LEU A 313 -15.94 21.90 9.78
C LEU A 313 -17.30 21.46 9.24
N GLY A 314 -17.97 20.48 9.88
CA GLY A 314 -19.22 19.91 9.38
C GLY A 314 -19.05 19.16 8.05
N LEU A 315 -17.85 18.69 7.74
CA LEU A 315 -17.49 18.00 6.50
C LEU A 315 -17.60 16.48 6.60
N VAL A 316 -18.03 15.94 7.75
CA VAL A 316 -18.25 14.50 7.90
C VAL A 316 -19.44 14.09 7.04
N PRO A 317 -19.30 13.07 6.15
CA PRO A 317 -20.40 12.61 5.31
C PRO A 317 -21.62 12.19 6.15
N SER A 318 -22.78 12.76 5.83
CA SER A 318 -24.06 12.45 6.48
C SER A 318 -24.77 11.23 5.87
N HIS A 319 -24.40 10.83 4.65
CA HIS A 319 -24.93 9.65 3.98
C HIS A 319 -23.87 8.54 3.89
N HIS A 320 -24.28 7.33 4.29
CA HIS A 320 -23.49 6.11 4.13
C HIS A 320 -23.71 5.63 2.68
N ALA A 321 -22.92 6.15 1.72
CA ALA A 321 -23.03 5.81 0.29
C ALA A 321 -22.59 4.36 -0.04
N VAL A 322 -22.74 3.44 0.90
CA VAL A 322 -22.32 2.04 0.81
C VAL A 322 -23.38 1.16 0.12
N GLU A 323 -24.54 1.71 -0.23
CA GLU A 323 -25.55 0.99 -1.05
C GLU A 323 -24.97 0.54 -2.40
N ALA A 324 -24.04 1.30 -2.99
CA ALA A 324 -23.39 0.93 -4.25
C ALA A 324 -22.60 -0.39 -4.17
N LEU A 325 -21.95 -0.67 -3.03
CA LEU A 325 -21.15 -1.90 -2.81
C LEU A 325 -22.01 -3.15 -2.58
N GLN A 326 -23.30 -2.98 -2.28
CA GLN A 326 -24.25 -4.07 -2.02
C GLN A 326 -25.24 -4.25 -3.17
N ALA A 327 -25.27 -3.32 -4.13
CA ALA A 327 -26.15 -3.39 -5.28
C ALA A 327 -25.63 -4.40 -6.32
N PRO A 328 -26.52 -5.19 -6.95
CA PRO A 328 -26.13 -6.04 -8.05
C PRO A 328 -25.63 -5.20 -9.24
N PRO A 329 -24.69 -5.72 -10.05
CA PRO A 329 -24.24 -5.07 -11.28
C PRO A 329 -25.43 -4.67 -12.15
N SER A 330 -25.48 -3.40 -12.53
CA SER A 330 -26.52 -2.85 -13.39
C SER A 330 -25.88 -2.28 -14.66
N TRP A 331 -26.67 -2.11 -15.72
CA TRP A 331 -26.21 -1.50 -16.98
C TRP A 331 -26.09 0.03 -16.83
N ASN A 332 -25.14 0.46 -16.01
CA ASN A 332 -24.81 1.84 -15.71
C ASN A 332 -23.41 2.18 -16.25
N TYR A 333 -22.94 3.40 -15.95
CA TYR A 333 -21.61 3.85 -16.35
C TYR A 333 -20.49 2.98 -15.77
N THR A 334 -20.61 2.46 -14.54
CA THR A 334 -19.64 1.55 -13.90
C THR A 334 -19.39 0.34 -14.79
N THR A 335 -20.45 -0.35 -15.23
CA THR A 335 -20.33 -1.51 -16.12
C THR A 335 -19.65 -1.20 -17.45
N PHE A 336 -19.92 -0.04 -18.07
CA PHE A 336 -19.23 0.34 -19.31
C PHE A 336 -17.74 0.64 -19.07
N LEU A 337 -17.41 1.30 -17.96
CA LEU A 337 -16.03 1.57 -17.58
C LEU A 337 -15.28 0.29 -17.20
N ASP A 338 -15.93 -0.67 -16.55
CA ASP A 338 -15.36 -1.98 -16.22
C ASP A 338 -15.03 -2.77 -17.48
N LEU A 339 -15.92 -2.78 -18.48
CA LEU A 339 -15.64 -3.42 -19.76
C LEU A 339 -14.46 -2.75 -20.48
N ALA A 340 -14.38 -1.41 -20.45
CA ALA A 340 -13.24 -0.69 -21.00
C ALA A 340 -11.93 -0.98 -20.25
N ALA A 341 -11.99 -1.05 -18.92
CA ALA A 341 -10.86 -1.40 -18.05
C ALA A 341 -10.38 -2.84 -18.31
N LEU A 342 -11.30 -3.80 -18.47
CA LEU A 342 -10.97 -5.18 -18.83
C LEU A 342 -10.32 -5.26 -20.22
N ALA A 343 -10.83 -4.51 -21.19
CA ALA A 343 -10.23 -4.44 -22.52
C ALA A 343 -8.80 -3.85 -22.47
N LEU A 344 -8.60 -2.78 -21.72
CA LEU A 344 -7.28 -2.20 -21.47
C LEU A 344 -6.33 -3.22 -20.81
N CYS A 345 -6.79 -3.89 -19.75
CA CYS A 345 -6.02 -4.93 -19.06
C CYS A 345 -5.64 -6.03 -20.05
N ALA A 346 -6.56 -6.49 -20.91
CA ALA A 346 -6.30 -7.51 -21.92
C ALA A 346 -5.23 -7.07 -22.94
N VAL A 347 -5.31 -5.83 -23.43
CA VAL A 347 -4.31 -5.27 -24.38
C VAL A 347 -2.93 -5.18 -23.74
N LEU A 348 -2.84 -4.61 -22.53
CA LEU A 348 -1.59 -4.54 -21.78
C LEU A 348 -1.06 -5.92 -21.42
N GLY A 349 -1.94 -6.89 -21.17
CA GLY A 349 -1.60 -8.27 -20.85
C GLY A 349 -1.02 -8.99 -22.04
N TRP A 350 -1.69 -8.89 -23.19
CA TRP A 350 -1.17 -9.44 -24.44
C TRP A 350 0.23 -8.91 -24.73
N ARG A 351 0.47 -7.61 -24.52
CA ARG A 351 1.81 -7.02 -24.64
C ARG A 351 2.79 -7.58 -23.61
N PHE A 352 2.40 -7.69 -22.34
CA PHE A 352 3.22 -8.23 -21.26
C PHE A 352 3.68 -9.66 -21.55
N PHE A 353 2.75 -10.53 -21.95
CA PHE A 353 3.05 -11.93 -22.28
C PHE A 353 3.93 -12.05 -23.54
N SER A 354 3.68 -11.23 -24.56
CA SER A 354 4.45 -11.26 -25.80
C SER A 354 5.86 -10.67 -25.69
N THR A 355 6.14 -9.88 -24.66
CA THR A 355 7.44 -9.23 -24.44
C THR A 355 8.27 -9.85 -23.30
N GLY A 356 7.88 -11.03 -22.82
CA GLY A 356 8.66 -11.81 -21.85
C GLY A 356 8.32 -11.58 -20.38
N GLY A 357 7.21 -10.91 -20.07
CA GLY A 357 6.82 -10.55 -18.71
C GLY A 357 6.69 -11.73 -17.73
N MET A 358 6.36 -12.94 -18.19
CA MET A 358 6.30 -14.13 -17.33
C MET A 358 7.66 -14.63 -16.87
N ALA A 359 8.69 -14.52 -17.72
CA ALA A 359 10.06 -14.84 -17.31
C ALA A 359 10.53 -13.84 -16.24
N MET A 360 10.11 -12.59 -16.39
CA MET A 360 10.39 -11.51 -15.46
C MET A 360 9.74 -11.72 -14.09
N LEU A 361 8.44 -12.07 -14.02
CA LEU A 361 7.77 -12.37 -12.75
C LEU A 361 8.43 -13.53 -12.00
N ARG A 362 8.81 -14.59 -12.73
CA ARG A 362 9.53 -15.73 -12.10
C ARG A 362 10.91 -15.33 -11.60
N ALA A 363 11.63 -14.47 -12.33
CA ALA A 363 12.92 -13.95 -11.89
C ALA A 363 12.79 -13.05 -10.65
N MET A 364 11.62 -12.44 -10.42
CA MET A 364 11.34 -11.63 -9.23
C MET A 364 10.98 -12.46 -8.00
N GLU A 365 10.39 -13.65 -8.19
CA GLU A 365 10.12 -14.61 -7.11
C GLU A 365 11.33 -15.49 -6.78
N GLY A 366 12.28 -15.62 -7.71
CA GLY A 366 13.55 -16.33 -7.53
C GLY A 366 14.59 -15.51 -6.77
N ALA A 367 15.31 -16.14 -5.83
CA ALA A 367 16.52 -15.56 -5.26
C ALA A 367 17.53 -15.22 -6.38
N PRO A 368 18.31 -14.13 -6.27
CA PRO A 368 19.34 -13.86 -7.26
C PRO A 368 20.29 -15.05 -7.32
N ALA A 369 20.51 -15.58 -8.53
CA ALA A 369 21.59 -16.53 -8.76
C ALA A 369 22.90 -15.88 -8.28
N PRO A 370 23.81 -16.65 -7.66
CA PRO A 370 25.11 -16.11 -7.29
C PRO A 370 25.74 -15.50 -8.54
N GLU A 371 26.26 -14.28 -8.38
CA GLU A 371 27.02 -13.57 -9.42
C GLU A 371 27.97 -14.58 -10.08
N HIS A 372 27.76 -14.86 -11.36
CA HIS A 372 28.79 -15.50 -12.15
C HIS A 372 29.97 -14.53 -12.14
N GLU A 373 31.04 -14.91 -11.44
CA GLU A 373 32.37 -14.33 -11.61
C GLU A 373 32.62 -14.20 -13.11
N MET A 374 32.59 -12.97 -13.60
CA MET A 374 33.19 -12.62 -14.86
C MET A 374 34.69 -12.80 -14.65
N VAL A 375 35.17 -14.00 -14.97
CA VAL A 375 36.59 -14.30 -15.14
C VAL A 375 37.12 -13.28 -16.15
N HIS A 376 37.85 -12.30 -15.64
CA HIS A 376 38.74 -11.48 -16.47
C HIS A 376 39.83 -12.42 -16.98
N ASP A 377 39.64 -12.94 -18.20
CA ASP A 377 40.75 -13.47 -18.98
C ASP A 377 41.68 -12.29 -19.27
N HIS A 378 42.76 -12.21 -18.51
CA HIS A 378 43.92 -11.43 -18.86
C HIS A 378 44.65 -12.20 -19.98
N ASP A 379 44.47 -11.77 -21.23
CA ASP A 379 45.34 -12.16 -22.34
C ASP A 379 46.76 -11.63 -22.05
N ASP A 380 47.60 -12.50 -21.48
CA ASP A 380 49.05 -12.36 -21.43
C ASP A 380 49.62 -12.59 -22.85
N HIS A 381 49.72 -11.51 -23.63
CA HIS A 381 50.58 -11.51 -24.81
C HIS A 381 52.04 -11.36 -24.39
N HIS A 382 52.68 -12.50 -24.15
CA HIS A 382 54.11 -12.65 -24.03
C HIS A 382 54.85 -12.20 -25.30
N HIS A 383 55.86 -11.38 -25.04
CA HIS A 383 57.03 -11.05 -25.85
C HIS A 383 57.50 -12.15 -26.82
N HIS A 384 57.67 -11.79 -28.09
CA HIS A 384 58.60 -12.46 -29.00
C HIS A 384 59.78 -11.55 -29.32
N HIS A 385 60.95 -11.96 -28.82
CA HIS A 385 62.25 -11.65 -29.42
C HIS A 385 62.40 -12.45 -30.71
N HIS A 386 62.75 -11.78 -31.81
CA HIS A 386 63.94 -12.11 -32.61
C HIS A 386 64.18 -11.06 -33.70
#